data_AF-A0A8T8D513-F1
#
_entry.id   AF-A0A8T8D513-F1
#
_cell.length_a   1.000
_cell.length_b   1.000
_cell.length_c   1.000
_cell.angle_alpha   90.00
_cell.angle_beta   90.00
_cell.angle_gamma   90.00
#
_symmetry.space_group_name_H-M   'P 1'
#
loop_
_entity.id
_entity.type
_entity.pdbx_description
1 polymer ?
#
loop_
_entity_poly.entity_id
_entity_poly.type
_entity_poly.pdbx_seq_one_letter_code
_entity_poly.pdbx_strand_id
1 'polypeptide(L)'
;MPWEHEVRLEERRPVKPGAHYPACTGGDGNCPPEDCGGPEAWMWQRDQALGPDLDEDLATALEFITEIGDTRSLAVLDDPDRAGELQELLFRIRGRATLLGQSFERRRVNDRLRQSEHLILMHQQM
;
A
#
# COMPACT_ATOMS: atom_id res chain seq x y z
N MET A 1 15.46 -13.91 -0.58
CA MET A 1 14.68 -15.17 -0.80
C MET A 1 13.53 -14.93 -1.79
N PRO A 2 13.03 -15.91 -2.55
CA PRO A 2 11.82 -15.73 -3.39
C PRO A 2 10.54 -15.69 -2.55
N TRP A 3 9.44 -15.24 -3.14
CA TRP A 3 8.11 -15.34 -2.52
C TRP A 3 7.63 -16.81 -2.51
N GLU A 4 7.02 -17.22 -1.40
CA GLU A 4 6.43 -18.54 -1.24
C GLU A 4 4.98 -18.40 -0.74
N HIS A 5 4.06 -19.14 -1.35
CA HIS A 5 2.64 -19.15 -0.97
C HIS A 5 2.23 -20.54 -0.50
N GLU A 6 1.66 -20.65 0.70
CA GLU A 6 0.99 -21.87 1.15
C GLU A 6 -0.43 -21.92 0.57
N VAL A 7 -0.78 -23.03 -0.09
CA VAL A 7 -2.15 -23.31 -0.53
C VAL A 7 -2.67 -24.51 0.23
N ARG A 8 -3.68 -24.28 1.08
CA ARG A 8 -4.29 -25.32 1.92
C ARG A 8 -5.76 -25.47 1.61
N LEU A 9 -6.21 -26.73 1.44
CA LEU A 9 -7.63 -27.05 1.37
C LEU A 9 -8.19 -27.15 2.78
N GLU A 10 -8.93 -26.14 3.21
CA GLU A 10 -9.53 -26.12 4.55
C GLU A 10 -10.90 -26.81 4.59
N GLU A 11 -11.69 -26.71 3.52
CA GLU A 11 -13.03 -27.29 3.47
C GLU A 11 -13.49 -27.61 2.04
N ARG A 12 -14.26 -28.68 1.88
CA ARG A 12 -14.99 -29.00 0.64
C ARG A 12 -16.48 -28.82 0.87
N ARG A 13 -17.12 -27.93 0.10
CA ARG A 13 -18.56 -27.67 0.17
C ARG A 13 -19.22 -27.95 -1.18
N PRO A 14 -20.51 -28.32 -1.20
CA PRO A 14 -21.29 -28.33 -2.43
C PRO A 14 -21.28 -26.95 -3.11
N VAL A 15 -21.37 -26.95 -4.43
CA VAL A 15 -21.52 -25.73 -5.23
C VAL A 15 -22.81 -25.01 -4.83
N LYS A 16 -22.74 -23.70 -4.59
CA LYS A 16 -23.92 -22.89 -4.28
C LYS A 16 -24.60 -22.43 -5.57
N PRO A 17 -25.88 -22.79 -5.82
CA PRO A 17 -26.60 -22.30 -7.00
C PRO A 17 -26.65 -20.77 -7.03
N GLY A 18 -26.37 -20.19 -8.20
CA GLY A 18 -26.39 -18.74 -8.41
C GLY A 18 -25.20 -17.96 -7.85
N ALA A 19 -24.22 -18.62 -7.21
CA ALA A 19 -22.98 -17.97 -6.79
C ALA A 19 -22.00 -17.81 -7.97
N HIS A 20 -21.25 -16.71 -7.97
CA HIS A 20 -20.13 -16.48 -8.88
C HIS A 20 -18.83 -17.01 -8.26
N TYR A 21 -17.98 -17.63 -9.07
CA TYR A 21 -16.68 -18.15 -8.65
C TYR A 21 -15.58 -17.71 -9.64
N PRO A 22 -14.33 -17.49 -9.17
CA PRO A 22 -13.88 -17.55 -7.78
C PRO A 22 -14.50 -16.44 -6.92
N ALA A 23 -14.57 -16.68 -5.60
CA ALA A 23 -15.07 -15.72 -4.63
C ALA A 23 -14.10 -15.63 -3.44
N CYS A 24 -13.80 -14.40 -3.02
CA CYS A 24 -12.96 -14.17 -1.86
C CYS A 24 -13.84 -14.11 -0.60
N THR A 25 -13.60 -15.02 0.34
CA THR A 25 -14.37 -15.13 1.59
C THR A 25 -13.82 -14.26 2.71
N GLY A 26 -12.52 -13.95 2.69
CA GLY A 26 -11.80 -13.12 3.64
C GLY A 26 -10.35 -12.89 3.23
N GLY A 27 -9.66 -12.04 3.96
CA GLY A 27 -8.27 -11.65 3.73
C GLY A 27 -7.84 -10.60 4.76
N ASP A 28 -6.54 -10.42 4.91
CA ASP A 28 -5.95 -9.39 5.76
C ASP A 28 -4.58 -8.96 5.22
N GLY A 29 -4.17 -7.75 5.60
CA GLY A 29 -2.92 -7.15 5.17
C GLY A 29 -2.88 -6.73 3.70
N ASN A 30 -1.80 -6.05 3.34
CA ASN A 30 -1.51 -5.69 1.96
C ASN A 30 -0.79 -6.84 1.25
N CYS A 31 -1.19 -7.08 0.00
CA CYS A 31 -0.34 -7.81 -0.92
C CYS A 31 0.95 -7.00 -1.15
N PRO A 32 2.15 -7.59 -0.99
CA PRO A 32 3.40 -6.94 -1.37
C PRO A 32 3.34 -6.48 -2.84
N PRO A 33 3.82 -5.28 -3.19
CA PRO A 33 3.94 -4.84 -4.57
C PRO A 33 4.82 -5.79 -5.39
N GLU A 34 4.57 -5.83 -6.70
CA GLU A 34 5.53 -6.42 -7.64
C GLU A 34 6.90 -5.73 -7.49
N ASP A 35 7.96 -6.50 -7.71
CA ASP A 35 9.35 -6.01 -7.69
C ASP A 35 9.82 -5.33 -6.38
N CYS A 36 9.14 -5.56 -5.25
CA CYS A 36 9.52 -4.99 -3.95
C CYS A 36 10.81 -5.57 -3.32
N GLY A 37 11.58 -6.38 -4.06
CA GLY A 37 12.85 -6.97 -3.60
C GLY A 37 12.71 -8.30 -2.84
N GLY A 38 11.50 -8.87 -2.78
CA GLY A 38 11.22 -10.15 -2.13
C GLY A 38 10.79 -10.02 -0.66
N PRO A 39 10.51 -11.15 0.03
CA PRO A 39 9.94 -11.15 1.38
C PRO A 39 10.77 -10.40 2.41
N GLU A 40 12.10 -10.60 2.41
CA GLU A 40 13.00 -9.98 3.39
C GLU A 40 13.04 -8.46 3.23
N ALA A 41 13.19 -7.98 1.99
CA ALA A 41 13.19 -6.57 1.69
C ALA A 41 11.84 -5.92 2.03
N TRP A 42 10.73 -6.62 1.75
CA TRP A 42 9.39 -6.16 2.11
C TRP A 42 9.19 -6.04 3.62
N MET A 43 9.60 -7.06 4.39
CA MET A 43 9.51 -7.04 5.85
C MET A 43 10.38 -5.94 6.44
N TRP A 44 11.62 -5.79 5.96
CA TRP A 44 12.52 -4.72 6.38
C TRP A 44 11.92 -3.33 6.11
N GLN A 45 11.38 -3.10 4.92
CA GLN A 45 10.71 -1.84 4.58
C GLN A 45 9.52 -1.55 5.51
N ARG A 46 8.72 -2.57 5.83
CA ARG A 46 7.59 -2.42 6.76
C ARG A 46 8.04 -2.10 8.18
N ASP A 47 9.10 -2.73 8.66
CA ASP A 47 9.65 -2.45 9.98
C ASP A 47 10.22 -1.03 10.06
N GLN A 48 10.87 -0.57 8.98
CA GLN A 48 11.37 0.81 8.87
C GLN A 48 10.27 1.86 8.63
N ALA A 49 9.07 1.47 8.19
CA ALA A 49 8.01 2.42 7.87
C ALA A 49 7.55 3.24 9.09
N LEU A 50 7.74 2.73 10.32
CA LEU A 50 7.54 3.46 11.58
C LEU A 50 8.85 3.61 12.37
N GLY A 51 9.99 3.50 11.68
CA GLY A 51 11.32 3.64 12.27
C GLY A 51 11.76 5.11 12.44
N PRO A 52 13.03 5.34 12.83
CA PRO A 52 13.57 6.68 13.15
C PRO A 52 13.38 7.72 12.03
N ASP A 53 13.47 7.31 10.77
CA ASP A 53 13.28 8.21 9.62
C ASP A 53 11.87 8.84 9.57
N LEU A 54 10.88 8.26 10.26
CA LEU A 54 9.57 8.88 10.39
C LEU A 54 9.63 10.13 11.28
N ASP A 55 10.44 10.12 12.34
CA ASP A 55 10.55 11.26 13.26
C ASP A 55 11.13 12.48 12.54
N GLU A 56 12.12 12.27 11.66
CA GLU A 56 12.69 13.31 10.80
C GLU A 56 11.64 13.88 9.84
N ASP A 57 10.89 13.01 9.15
CA ASP A 57 9.83 13.44 8.24
C ASP A 57 8.70 14.19 8.99
N LEU A 58 8.36 13.79 10.22
CA LEU A 58 7.39 14.49 11.06
C LEU A 58 7.90 15.86 11.51
N ALA A 59 9.19 15.98 11.83
CA ALA A 59 9.81 17.26 12.15
C ALA A 59 9.75 18.22 10.95
N THR A 60 10.16 17.76 9.76
CA THR A 60 10.06 18.56 8.53
C THR A 60 8.61 18.95 8.21
N ALA A 61 7.65 18.03 8.36
CA ALA A 61 6.23 18.34 8.18
C ALA A 61 5.75 19.44 9.13
N LEU A 62 6.17 19.38 10.40
CA LEU A 62 5.82 20.37 11.41
C LEU A 62 6.42 21.74 11.09
N GLU A 63 7.64 21.81 10.56
CA GLU A 63 8.25 23.06 10.11
C GLU A 63 7.40 23.75 9.03
N PHE A 64 7.02 23.01 7.97
CA PHE A 64 6.14 23.55 6.92
C PHE A 64 4.78 23.97 7.47
N ILE A 65 4.15 23.15 8.32
CA ILE A 65 2.84 23.47 8.92
C ILE A 65 2.93 24.74 9.77
N THR A 66 4.01 24.89 10.54
CA THR A 66 4.23 26.05 11.41
C THR A 66 4.44 27.31 10.58
N GLU A 67 5.32 27.27 9.57
CA GLU A 67 5.58 28.43 8.71
C GLU A 67 4.33 28.88 7.95
N ILE A 68 3.58 27.94 7.38
CA ILE A 68 2.31 28.23 6.71
C ILE A 68 1.27 28.77 7.71
N GLY A 69 1.22 28.21 8.92
CA GLY A 69 0.30 28.63 9.97
C GLY A 69 0.57 30.06 10.47
N ASP A 70 1.85 30.38 10.69
CA ASP A 70 2.32 31.67 11.20
C ASP A 70 2.16 32.78 10.16
N THR A 71 2.52 32.50 8.91
CA THR A 71 2.38 33.46 7.79
C THR A 71 0.97 33.51 7.23
N ARG A 72 0.15 32.49 7.51
CA ARG A 72 -1.16 32.23 6.88
C ARG A 72 -1.08 32.25 5.35
N SER A 73 0.03 31.78 4.81
CA SER A 73 0.35 31.87 3.38
C SER A 73 1.07 30.61 2.92
N LEU A 74 0.87 30.26 1.65
CA LEU A 74 1.62 29.20 0.97
C LEU A 74 2.82 29.73 0.20
N ALA A 75 3.20 31.00 0.39
CA ALA A 75 4.31 31.64 -0.33
C ALA A 75 5.67 30.95 -0.10
N VAL A 76 5.84 30.18 0.99
CA VAL A 76 7.00 29.29 1.17
C VAL A 76 7.18 28.31 0.00
N LEU A 77 6.10 27.94 -0.68
CA LEU A 77 6.11 27.04 -1.83
C LEU A 77 6.41 27.75 -3.17
N ASP A 78 6.52 29.08 -3.17
CA ASP A 78 6.97 29.82 -4.35
C ASP A 78 8.49 29.65 -4.57
N ASP A 79 9.22 29.29 -3.52
CA ASP A 79 10.61 28.84 -3.60
C ASP A 79 10.67 27.41 -4.16
N PRO A 80 11.28 27.18 -5.34
CA PRO A 80 11.38 25.85 -5.95
C PRO A 80 12.08 24.82 -5.08
N ASP A 81 13.07 25.23 -4.28
CA ASP A 81 13.83 24.32 -3.43
C ASP A 81 12.95 23.82 -2.26
N ARG A 82 12.18 24.74 -1.65
CA ARG A 82 11.21 24.41 -0.59
C ARG A 82 10.04 23.57 -1.12
N ALA A 83 9.55 23.88 -2.32
CA ALA A 83 8.52 23.08 -2.97
C ALA A 83 9.02 21.65 -3.26
N GLY A 84 10.27 21.51 -3.71
CA GLY A 84 10.92 20.21 -3.91
C GLY A 84 11.04 19.41 -2.62
N GLU A 85 11.50 20.04 -1.54
CA GLU A 85 11.61 19.43 -0.22
C GLU A 85 10.26 18.87 0.28
N LEU A 86 9.19 19.67 0.20
CA LEU A 86 7.85 19.23 0.59
C LEU A 86 7.37 18.07 -0.31
N GLN A 87 7.65 18.13 -1.62
CA GLN A 87 7.27 17.06 -2.53
C GLN A 87 7.96 15.73 -2.19
N GLU A 88 9.26 15.76 -1.91
CA GLU A 88 10.00 14.57 -1.50
C GLU A 88 9.50 14.01 -0.17
N LEU A 89 9.24 14.89 0.81
CA LEU A 89 8.63 14.52 2.08
C LEU A 89 7.29 13.81 1.88
N LEU A 90 6.39 14.39 1.08
CA LEU A 90 5.09 13.80 0.78
C LEU A 90 5.22 12.47 0.05
N PHE A 91 6.21 12.32 -0.84
CA PHE A 91 6.50 11.06 -1.50
C PHE A 91 6.92 9.99 -0.48
N ARG A 92 7.82 10.32 0.44
CA ARG A 92 8.27 9.41 1.51
C ARG A 92 7.13 9.02 2.46
N ILE A 93 6.34 9.98 2.93
CA ILE A 93 5.16 9.73 3.79
C ILE A 93 4.15 8.82 3.08
N ARG A 94 3.86 9.10 1.81
CA ARG A 94 2.95 8.27 1.02
C ARG A 94 3.49 6.86 0.83
N GLY A 95 4.81 6.72 0.60
CA GLY A 95 5.50 5.43 0.55
C GLY A 95 5.27 4.63 1.84
N ARG A 96 5.52 5.23 3.01
CA ARG A 96 5.25 4.58 4.31
C ARG A 96 3.79 4.16 4.48
N ALA A 97 2.84 5.02 4.10
CA ALA A 97 1.43 4.70 4.19
C ALA A 97 1.03 3.46 3.37
N THR A 98 1.69 3.22 2.22
CA THR A 98 1.45 1.99 1.42
C THR A 98 1.98 0.71 2.09
N LEU A 99 3.00 0.82 2.93
CA LEU A 99 3.59 -0.30 3.66
C LEU A 99 2.76 -0.71 4.88
N LEU A 100 2.08 0.25 5.52
CA LEU A 100 1.36 0.07 6.78
C LEU A 100 -0.03 -0.55 6.65
N GLY A 101 -0.44 -0.93 5.44
CA GLY A 101 -1.71 -1.61 5.24
C GLY A 101 -2.84 -0.64 4.87
N GLN A 102 -3.64 -1.02 3.86
CA GLN A 102 -5.03 -0.58 3.78
C GLN A 102 -5.92 -1.67 4.36
N SER A 103 -7.09 -1.30 4.88
CA SER A 103 -8.07 -2.29 5.33
C SER A 103 -8.47 -3.20 4.16
N PHE A 104 -8.48 -4.52 4.38
CA PHE A 104 -8.91 -5.46 3.36
C PHE A 104 -10.39 -5.28 2.99
N GLU A 105 -10.65 -4.89 1.74
CA GLU A 105 -12.00 -4.63 1.24
C GLU A 105 -12.58 -5.83 0.48
N ARG A 106 -13.16 -6.80 1.21
CA ARG A 106 -13.76 -8.01 0.62
C ARG A 106 -14.73 -7.72 -0.53
N ARG A 107 -15.56 -6.67 -0.39
CA ARG A 107 -16.55 -6.31 -1.42
C ARG A 107 -15.86 -5.92 -2.73
N ARG A 108 -14.89 -5.02 -2.65
CA ARG A 108 -14.11 -4.54 -3.79
C ARG A 108 -13.39 -5.67 -4.52
N VAL A 109 -12.78 -6.59 -3.78
CA VAL A 109 -12.15 -7.79 -4.37
C VAL A 109 -13.17 -8.62 -5.13
N ASN A 110 -14.32 -8.94 -4.53
CA ASN A 110 -15.34 -9.74 -5.21
C ASN A 110 -15.98 -9.04 -6.41
N ASP A 111 -16.10 -7.71 -6.39
CA ASP A 111 -16.60 -6.93 -7.53
C ASP A 111 -15.65 -7.08 -8.74
N ARG A 112 -14.33 -7.00 -8.51
CA ARG A 112 -13.31 -7.24 -9.55
C ARG A 112 -13.30 -8.69 -10.06
N LEU A 113 -13.49 -9.68 -9.17
CA LEU A 113 -13.59 -11.10 -9.55
C LEU A 113 -14.80 -11.37 -10.46
N ARG A 114 -15.92 -10.69 -10.22
CA ARG A 114 -17.12 -10.75 -11.10
C ARG A 114 -16.91 -10.11 -12.46
N GLN A 115 -16.04 -9.12 -12.53
CA GLN A 115 -15.65 -8.47 -13.79
C GLN A 115 -14.57 -9.27 -14.54
N SER A 116 -14.23 -10.48 -14.07
CA SER A 116 -13.23 -11.36 -14.69
C SER A 116 -11.83 -10.77 -14.77
N GLU A 117 -11.50 -9.75 -13.95
CA GLU A 117 -10.16 -9.15 -13.94
C GLU A 117 -9.06 -10.16 -13.59
N HIS A 118 -9.39 -11.21 -12.82
CA HIS A 118 -8.46 -12.28 -12.49
C HIS A 118 -7.96 -13.06 -13.71
N LEU A 119 -8.70 -13.04 -14.84
CA LEU A 119 -8.26 -13.67 -16.08
C LEU A 119 -7.18 -12.84 -16.79
N ILE A 120 -7.14 -11.51 -16.56
CA ILE A 120 -6.14 -10.61 -17.13
C ILE A 120 -4.77 -10.87 -16.47
N LEU A 121 -4.78 -11.19 -15.17
CA LEU A 121 -3.57 -11.46 -14.39
C LEU A 121 -2.94 -12.83 -14.68
N MET A 122 -3.67 -13.76 -15.31
CA MET A 122 -3.13 -15.10 -15.65
C MET A 122 -2.16 -15.09 -16.85
N HIS A 123 -1.80 -13.93 -17.39
CA HIS A 123 -0.84 -13.80 -18.49
C HIS A 123 0.61 -13.55 -18.06
N GLN A 124 0.93 -13.53 -16.77
CA GLN A 124 2.32 -13.50 -16.32
C GLN A 124 2.93 -14.91 -16.48
N GLN A 125 3.57 -15.12 -17.63
CA GLN A 125 4.33 -16.33 -17.94
C GLN A 125 5.49 -16.48 -16.94
N MET A 126 5.62 -17.68 -16.38
CA MET A 126 6.81 -18.15 -15.65
C MET A 126 8.05 -18.13 -16.52
#